data_AF-A0A1I7LY96-F1
#
_entry.id   AF-A0A1I7LY96-F1
#
_cell.length_a   1.000
_cell.length_b   1.000
_cell.length_c   1.000
_cell.angle_alpha   90.00
_cell.angle_beta   90.00
_cell.angle_gamma   90.00
#
_symmetry.space_group_name_H-M   'P 1'
#
loop_
_entity.id
_entity.type
_entity.pdbx_description
1 polymer ?
#
loop_
_entity_poly.entity_id
_entity_poly.type
_entity_poly.pdbx_seq_one_letter_code
_entity_poly.pdbx_strand_id
1 'polypeptide(L)'
;MTATASPIRSGRRGPPGPRAGGFTYLSLIILLAIMALAGAATLKMGSVMRRGAAERELLYIGAEFSDALQSYAKATPQGQPPFPPSLKELLRDTRFPNPRRHLRKIYVDPMTGKAEWGIQYVSGTTGVVAVYSLSTAKPVKIGNFPARFQGFEGKRRLSDWRFTRGGDVDPATGLAPQQGQPGQPGQPGQPPRPGQTLNPGAPQPGQPGAPDQGGASPAGAPAGQPQPEPQSQPEPAAEPPSEEAKPEEPPADSGRADPPQETPSEAPPEAAPEAPKR
;
A
#
# COMPACT_ATOMS: atom_id res chain seq x y z
N MET A 1 -60.12 -39.01 -84.08
CA MET A 1 -61.14 -38.23 -83.34
C MET A 1 -61.73 -39.18 -82.30
N THR A 2 -61.85 -38.92 -81.00
CA THR A 2 -61.45 -37.80 -80.09
C THR A 2 -61.54 -38.44 -78.68
N ALA A 3 -60.47 -38.50 -77.89
CA ALA A 3 -59.99 -37.49 -76.94
C ALA A 3 -60.86 -37.32 -75.66
N THR A 4 -60.19 -37.16 -74.51
CA THR A 4 -60.74 -36.79 -73.17
C THR A 4 -61.50 -37.91 -72.44
N ALA A 5 -60.99 -38.64 -71.42
CA ALA A 5 -60.10 -38.35 -70.28
C ALA A 5 -60.75 -37.57 -69.11
N SER A 6 -60.61 -38.12 -67.89
CA SER A 6 -60.75 -37.58 -66.52
C SER A 6 -61.15 -36.10 -66.33
N PRO A 7 -62.01 -35.75 -65.34
CA PRO A 7 -61.73 -35.96 -63.91
C PRO A 7 -63.00 -36.41 -63.11
N ILE A 8 -63.13 -36.43 -61.77
CA ILE A 8 -62.36 -35.87 -60.64
C ILE A 8 -62.22 -36.91 -59.50
N ARG A 9 -61.08 -36.87 -58.80
CA ARG A 9 -60.76 -37.64 -57.57
C ARG A 9 -61.56 -37.13 -56.36
N SER A 10 -62.51 -37.90 -55.84
CA SER A 10 -63.22 -37.57 -54.59
C SER A 10 -62.25 -37.57 -53.40
N GLY A 11 -62.00 -36.38 -52.85
CA GLY A 11 -61.01 -36.19 -51.79
C GLY A 11 -61.45 -36.79 -50.46
N ARG A 12 -60.79 -37.88 -50.03
CA ARG A 12 -60.72 -38.22 -48.60
C ARG A 12 -60.02 -37.07 -47.88
N ARG A 13 -60.79 -36.19 -47.25
CA ARG A 13 -60.29 -35.31 -46.19
C ARG A 13 -59.86 -36.21 -45.03
N GLY A 14 -58.56 -36.40 -44.87
CA GLY A 14 -58.00 -37.00 -43.66
C GLY A 14 -58.34 -36.14 -42.43
N PRO A 15 -58.33 -36.71 -41.22
CA PRO A 15 -58.52 -35.93 -40.01
C PRO A 15 -57.46 -34.83 -39.91
N PRO A 16 -57.79 -33.63 -39.42
CA PRO A 16 -56.80 -32.59 -39.23
C PRO A 16 -55.72 -33.08 -38.26
N GLY A 17 -54.46 -33.04 -38.68
CA GLY A 17 -53.33 -33.39 -37.83
C GLY A 17 -53.29 -32.52 -36.57
N PRO A 18 -52.83 -33.05 -35.43
CA PRO A 18 -52.82 -32.32 -34.16
C PRO A 18 -52.00 -31.03 -34.30
N ARG A 19 -52.56 -29.91 -33.85
CA ARG A 19 -51.91 -28.59 -33.87
C ARG A 19 -50.77 -28.54 -32.85
N ALA A 20 -49.59 -29.01 -33.25
CA ALA A 20 -48.35 -28.91 -32.49
C ALA A 20 -47.84 -27.47 -32.44
N GLY A 21 -48.49 -26.60 -31.67
CA GLY A 21 -48.22 -25.16 -31.62
C GLY A 21 -47.91 -24.56 -30.24
N GLY A 22 -48.04 -25.32 -29.14
CA GLY A 22 -47.85 -24.79 -27.78
C GLY A 22 -46.51 -25.14 -27.13
N PHE A 23 -45.97 -26.34 -27.35
CA PHE A 23 -44.84 -26.85 -26.58
C PHE A 23 -43.51 -26.18 -26.94
N THR A 24 -43.30 -25.80 -28.20
CA THR A 24 -42.06 -25.11 -28.65
C THR A 24 -41.89 -23.76 -27.98
N TYR A 25 -42.96 -22.97 -27.89
CA TYR A 25 -42.96 -21.68 -27.19
C TYR A 25 -42.70 -21.86 -25.69
N LEU A 26 -43.32 -22.86 -25.05
CA LEU A 26 -43.07 -23.18 -23.65
C LEU A 26 -41.61 -23.61 -23.41
N SER A 27 -41.06 -24.47 -24.28
CA SER A 27 -39.65 -24.88 -24.21
C SER A 27 -38.68 -23.72 -24.43
N LEU A 28 -39.03 -22.74 -25.27
CA LEU A 28 -38.23 -21.54 -25.51
C LEU A 28 -38.21 -20.63 -24.28
N ILE A 29 -39.37 -20.40 -23.64
CA ILE A 29 -39.44 -19.63 -22.38
C ILE A 29 -38.63 -20.34 -21.28
N ILE A 30 -38.77 -21.66 -21.14
CA ILE A 30 -38.01 -22.44 -20.15
C ILE A 30 -36.50 -22.36 -20.44
N LEU A 31 -36.08 -22.48 -21.69
CA LEU A 31 -34.67 -22.34 -22.09
C LEU A 31 -34.12 -20.95 -21.76
N LEU A 32 -34.86 -19.89 -22.08
CA LEU A 32 -34.50 -18.51 -21.77
C LEU A 32 -34.45 -18.27 -20.24
N ALA A 33 -35.38 -18.84 -19.48
CA ALA A 33 -35.37 -18.76 -18.02
C ALA A 33 -34.16 -19.48 -17.41
N ILE A 34 -33.78 -20.66 -17.94
CA ILE A 34 -32.57 -21.37 -17.52
C ILE A 34 -31.31 -20.57 -17.88
N MET A 35 -31.23 -20.00 -19.08
CA MET A 35 -30.11 -19.14 -19.50
C MET A 35 -29.98 -17.88 -18.61
N ALA A 36 -31.09 -17.22 -18.30
CA ALA A 36 -31.11 -16.06 -17.42
C ALA A 36 -30.67 -16.42 -15.99
N LEU A 37 -31.15 -17.55 -15.45
CA LEU A 37 -30.78 -18.03 -14.12
C LEU A 37 -29.29 -18.42 -14.04
N ALA A 38 -28.77 -19.09 -15.09
CA ALA A 38 -27.35 -19.44 -15.18
C ALA A 38 -26.46 -18.20 -15.29
N GLY A 39 -26.87 -17.19 -16.07
CA GLY A 39 -26.17 -15.91 -16.20
C GLY A 39 -26.13 -15.09 -14.90
N ALA A 40 -27.17 -15.18 -14.06
CA ALA A 40 -27.22 -14.46 -12.79
C ALA A 40 -26.22 -14.99 -11.73
N ALA A 41 -25.79 -16.26 -11.84
CA ALA A 41 -24.92 -16.89 -10.85
C ALA A 41 -23.45 -16.43 -10.94
N THR A 42 -22.95 -16.11 -12.13
CA THR A 42 -21.52 -15.82 -12.38
C THR A 42 -21.07 -14.45 -11.83
N LEU A 43 -21.97 -13.47 -11.76
CA LEU A 43 -21.64 -12.09 -11.41
C LEU A 43 -21.07 -11.91 -9.99
N LYS A 44 -21.45 -12.76 -9.03
CA LYS A 44 -21.04 -12.60 -7.62
C LYS A 44 -19.55 -12.90 -7.38
N MET A 45 -18.94 -13.78 -8.17
CA MET A 45 -17.57 -14.27 -7.98
C MET A 45 -16.51 -13.16 -8.12
N GLY A 46 -16.73 -12.20 -9.02
CA GLY A 46 -15.77 -11.11 -9.28
C GLY A 46 -15.53 -10.18 -8.08
N SER A 47 -16.50 -10.05 -7.17
CA SER A 47 -16.41 -9.16 -6.01
C SER A 47 -15.31 -9.57 -5.03
N VAL A 48 -15.22 -10.87 -4.71
CA VAL A 48 -14.22 -11.43 -3.80
C VAL A 48 -12.82 -11.37 -4.42
N MET A 49 -12.71 -11.66 -5.72
CA MET A 49 -11.44 -11.59 -6.44
C MET A 49 -10.87 -10.17 -6.50
N ARG A 50 -11.72 -9.15 -6.77
CA ARG A 50 -11.30 -7.74 -6.72
C ARG A 50 -10.83 -7.32 -5.33
N ARG A 51 -11.56 -7.71 -4.27
CA ARG A 51 -11.17 -7.42 -2.88
C ARG A 51 -9.84 -8.06 -2.50
N GLY A 52 -9.63 -9.33 -2.85
CA GLY A 52 -8.36 -10.02 -2.64
C GLY A 52 -7.20 -9.47 -3.49
N ALA A 53 -7.47 -8.74 -4.58
CA ALA A 53 -6.46 -7.96 -5.29
C ALA A 53 -6.13 -6.66 -4.54
N ALA A 54 -7.14 -5.89 -4.13
CA ALA A 54 -6.97 -4.66 -3.35
C ALA A 54 -6.23 -4.91 -2.02
N GLU A 55 -6.49 -6.02 -1.32
CA GLU A 55 -5.77 -6.37 -0.09
C GLU A 55 -4.30 -6.75 -0.34
N ARG A 56 -3.97 -7.38 -1.48
CA ARG A 56 -2.57 -7.64 -1.87
C ARG A 56 -1.84 -6.34 -2.21
N GLU A 57 -2.51 -5.44 -2.91
CA GLU A 57 -1.96 -4.11 -3.22
C GLU A 57 -1.79 -3.26 -1.96
N LEU A 58 -2.70 -3.35 -0.98
CA LEU A 58 -2.56 -2.72 0.33
C LEU A 58 -1.30 -3.21 1.07
N LEU A 59 -1.01 -4.52 1.05
CA LEU A 59 0.21 -5.06 1.65
C LEU A 59 1.48 -4.64 0.89
N TYR A 60 1.41 -4.47 -0.43
CA TYR A 60 2.52 -3.98 -1.25
C TYR A 60 2.81 -2.49 -0.97
N ILE A 61 1.77 -1.65 -0.97
CA ILE A 61 1.87 -0.22 -0.62
C ILE A 61 2.33 -0.05 0.83
N GLY A 62 1.83 -0.87 1.74
CA GLY A 62 2.26 -0.91 3.12
C GLY A 62 3.73 -1.30 3.30
N ALA A 63 4.26 -2.18 2.44
CA ALA A 63 5.70 -2.46 2.39
C ALA A 63 6.51 -1.23 1.99
N GLU A 64 6.12 -0.50 0.95
CA GLU A 64 6.76 0.77 0.55
C GLU A 64 6.74 1.80 1.69
N PHE A 65 5.64 1.93 2.45
CA PHE A 65 5.58 2.79 3.64
C PHE A 65 6.52 2.33 4.76
N SER A 66 6.49 1.04 5.12
CA SER A 66 7.39 0.45 6.12
C SER A 66 8.87 0.62 5.76
N ASP A 67 9.21 0.52 4.48
CA ASP A 67 10.57 0.64 3.95
C ASP A 67 11.00 2.11 3.87
N ALA A 68 10.10 3.03 3.53
CA ALA A 68 10.33 4.47 3.63
C ALA A 68 10.56 4.93 5.08
N LEU A 69 9.74 4.46 6.04
CA LEU A 69 9.95 4.70 7.47
C LEU A 69 11.30 4.14 7.95
N GLN A 70 11.68 2.94 7.50
CA GLN A 70 12.97 2.35 7.83
C GLN A 70 14.14 3.14 7.21
N SER A 71 13.97 3.62 5.98
CA SER A 71 14.95 4.44 5.26
C SER A 71 15.17 5.79 5.93
N TYR A 72 14.09 6.48 6.32
CA TYR A 72 14.15 7.73 7.10
C TYR A 72 14.87 7.53 8.44
N ALA A 73 14.49 6.49 9.19
CA ALA A 73 15.12 6.17 10.47
C ALA A 73 16.58 5.72 10.37
N LYS A 74 17.00 5.14 9.23
CA LYS A 74 18.41 4.80 8.93
C LYS A 74 19.21 6.03 8.48
N ALA A 75 18.56 7.03 7.88
CA ALA A 75 19.18 8.28 7.45
C ALA A 75 19.40 9.26 8.61
N THR A 76 18.50 9.26 9.60
CA THR A 76 18.54 10.15 10.76
C THR A 76 19.84 10.00 11.57
N PRO A 77 20.62 11.08 11.78
CA PRO A 77 21.80 11.07 12.65
C PRO A 77 21.46 10.76 14.11
N GLN A 78 22.43 10.25 14.88
CA GLN A 78 22.25 10.04 16.32
C GLN A 78 21.90 11.36 17.03
N GLY A 79 20.98 11.29 17.99
CA GLY A 79 20.46 12.46 18.73
C GLY A 79 19.21 13.12 18.10
N GLN A 80 18.84 12.76 16.87
CA GLN A 80 17.58 13.22 16.25
C GLN A 80 16.46 12.16 16.32
N PRO A 81 15.18 12.56 16.31
CA PRO A 81 14.06 11.61 16.36
C PRO A 81 14.01 10.74 15.07
N PRO A 82 13.97 9.40 15.19
CA PRO A 82 14.01 8.50 14.04
C PRO A 82 12.66 8.39 13.29
N PHE A 83 11.62 9.10 13.75
CA PHE A 83 10.28 9.10 13.15
C PHE A 83 10.04 10.42 12.40
N PRO A 84 9.53 10.40 11.16
CA PRO A 84 9.26 11.62 10.41
C PRO A 84 8.08 12.38 11.02
N PRO A 85 8.10 13.73 11.06
CA PRO A 85 7.01 14.51 11.66
C PRO A 85 5.67 14.30 10.92
N SER A 86 5.71 14.05 9.60
CA SER A 86 4.54 13.74 8.78
C SER A 86 4.91 12.87 7.58
N LEU A 87 3.91 12.29 6.89
CA LEU A 87 4.12 11.56 5.63
C LEU A 87 4.76 12.41 4.51
N LYS A 88 4.63 13.75 4.57
CA LYS A 88 5.24 14.64 3.58
C LYS A 88 6.77 14.61 3.64
N GLU A 89 7.35 14.43 4.83
CA GLU A 89 8.81 14.33 5.00
C GLU A 89 9.39 13.05 4.37
N LEU A 90 8.58 11.99 4.22
CA LEU A 90 9.00 10.80 3.48
C LEU A 90 9.18 11.07 1.97
N LEU A 91 8.44 12.03 1.40
CA LEU A 91 8.62 12.44 0.00
C LEU A 91 9.86 13.31 -0.20
N ARG A 92 10.15 14.18 0.79
CA ARG A 92 11.22 15.18 0.72
C ARG A 92 11.71 15.49 2.14
N ASP A 93 12.73 14.76 2.57
CA ASP A 93 13.47 15.04 3.79
C ASP A 93 14.39 16.23 3.56
N THR A 94 14.14 17.32 4.29
CA THR A 94 14.85 18.60 4.15
C THR A 94 15.99 18.78 5.15
N ARG A 95 16.28 17.79 6.00
CA ARG A 95 17.35 17.83 7.02
C ARG A 95 18.77 17.68 6.46
N PHE A 96 18.88 17.47 5.14
CA PHE A 96 20.14 17.28 4.42
C PHE A 96 20.35 18.41 3.39
N PRO A 97 21.61 18.81 3.10
CA PRO A 97 21.89 19.85 2.10
C PRO A 97 21.31 19.57 0.70
N ASN A 98 21.20 18.29 0.34
CA ASN A 98 20.45 17.84 -0.83
C ASN A 98 19.22 17.04 -0.34
N PRO A 99 17.98 17.44 -0.67
CA PRO A 99 16.78 16.78 -0.17
C PRO A 99 16.72 15.29 -0.51
N ARG A 100 16.47 14.45 0.50
CA ARG A 100 16.41 12.99 0.32
C ARG A 100 14.97 12.54 0.18
N ARG A 101 14.70 11.62 -0.75
CA ARG A 101 13.36 11.02 -0.93
C ARG A 101 13.36 9.59 -0.42
N HIS A 102 12.51 9.29 0.54
CA HIS A 102 12.34 7.96 1.13
C HIS A 102 11.14 7.21 0.51
N LEU A 103 10.13 7.93 0.04
CA LEU A 103 8.90 7.42 -0.58
C LEU A 103 8.67 8.12 -1.92
N ARG A 104 8.29 7.37 -2.97
CA ARG A 104 8.16 7.93 -4.33
C ARG A 104 7.01 8.92 -4.48
N LYS A 105 5.86 8.61 -3.87
CA LYS A 105 4.60 9.36 -3.85
C LYS A 105 3.75 8.92 -2.66
N ILE A 106 2.77 9.71 -2.23
CA ILE A 106 1.69 9.16 -1.38
C ILE A 106 0.82 8.29 -2.27
N TYR A 107 0.68 7.02 -1.89
CA TYR A 107 -0.15 6.07 -2.63
C TYR A 107 -1.63 6.29 -2.31
N VAL A 108 -2.50 5.92 -3.24
CA VAL A 108 -3.94 5.81 -3.00
C VAL A 108 -4.19 4.51 -2.24
N ASP A 109 -4.97 4.56 -1.17
CA ASP A 109 -5.43 3.36 -0.46
C ASP A 109 -6.40 2.58 -1.38
N PRO A 110 -6.07 1.34 -1.80
CA PRO A 110 -6.86 0.57 -2.75
C PRO A 110 -8.21 0.11 -2.17
N MET A 111 -8.42 0.24 -0.85
CA MET A 111 -9.68 -0.11 -0.19
C MET A 111 -10.66 1.06 -0.09
N THR A 112 -10.17 2.31 -0.11
CA THR A 112 -10.99 3.53 0.02
C THR A 112 -11.01 4.39 -1.24
N GLY A 113 -10.05 4.19 -2.16
CA GLY A 113 -9.90 4.98 -3.38
C GLY A 113 -9.36 6.39 -3.15
N LYS A 114 -8.84 6.69 -1.94
CA LYS A 114 -8.34 8.03 -1.55
C LYS A 114 -6.86 7.96 -1.17
N ALA A 115 -6.12 9.06 -1.35
CA ALA A 115 -4.74 9.19 -0.83
C ALA A 115 -4.71 9.56 0.67
N GLU A 116 -5.73 9.12 1.43
CA GLU A 116 -5.94 9.41 2.84
C GLU A 116 -5.60 8.17 3.66
N TRP A 117 -4.68 8.31 4.61
CA TRP A 117 -4.18 7.21 5.42
C TRP A 117 -4.35 7.50 6.91
N GLY A 118 -4.66 6.47 7.68
CA GLY A 118 -4.56 6.50 9.13
C GLY A 118 -3.09 6.56 9.55
N ILE A 119 -2.78 7.42 10.52
CA ILE A 119 -1.42 7.68 10.98
C ILE A 119 -1.38 7.48 12.50
N GLN A 120 -0.47 6.63 12.98
CA GLN A 120 -0.15 6.52 14.40
C GLN A 120 1.07 7.39 14.70
N TYR A 121 0.90 8.39 15.57
CA TYR A 121 1.98 9.26 16.05
C TYR A 121 2.58 8.75 17.36
N VAL A 122 3.84 9.10 17.64
CA VAL A 122 4.53 8.83 18.91
C VAL A 122 4.12 9.84 19.99
N SER A 123 4.02 11.12 19.62
CA SER A 123 3.68 12.22 20.54
C SER A 123 2.27 12.78 20.29
N GLY A 124 1.33 11.93 19.87
CA GLY A 124 -0.06 12.29 19.56
C GLY A 124 -0.26 13.06 18.25
N THR A 125 0.59 14.05 17.95
CA THR A 125 0.48 14.94 16.77
C THR A 125 1.71 14.91 15.85
N THR A 126 2.82 14.32 16.28
CA THR A 126 4.08 14.29 15.52
C THR A 126 4.84 12.97 15.71
N GLY A 127 5.72 12.66 14.76
CA GLY A 127 6.51 11.45 14.68
C GLY A 127 5.66 10.24 14.25
N VAL A 128 5.56 10.01 12.94
CA VAL A 128 4.82 8.89 12.35
C VAL A 128 5.53 7.57 12.69
N VAL A 129 4.83 6.71 13.42
CA VAL A 129 5.30 5.38 13.84
C VAL A 129 4.69 4.29 12.97
N ALA A 130 3.40 4.45 12.62
CA ALA A 130 2.69 3.51 11.76
C ALA A 130 1.76 4.23 10.78
N VAL A 131 1.49 3.57 9.66
CA VAL A 131 0.49 3.95 8.64
C VAL A 131 -0.51 2.80 8.50
N TYR A 132 -1.80 3.08 8.31
CA TYR A 132 -2.84 2.05 8.14
C TYR A 132 -3.99 2.54 7.25
N SER A 133 -4.72 1.61 6.62
CA SER A 133 -5.90 1.95 5.81
C SER A 133 -7.04 2.45 6.70
N LEU A 134 -7.79 3.45 6.25
CA LEU A 134 -9.01 3.91 6.94
C LEU A 134 -10.20 2.94 6.77
N SER A 135 -10.03 1.85 6.00
CA SER A 135 -11.07 0.86 5.76
C SER A 135 -11.34 -0.02 7.00
N THR A 136 -12.58 0.04 7.49
CA THR A 136 -13.06 -0.79 8.59
C THR A 136 -13.51 -2.20 8.15
N ALA A 137 -13.31 -2.53 6.88
CA ALA A 137 -13.70 -3.78 6.25
C ALA A 137 -12.91 -4.98 6.81
N LYS A 138 -13.58 -6.15 6.86
CA LYS A 138 -12.97 -7.42 7.28
C LYS A 138 -11.93 -7.91 6.24
N PRO A 139 -10.72 -8.33 6.61
CA PRO A 139 -9.79 -8.93 5.66
C PRO A 139 -10.34 -10.22 5.03
N VAL A 140 -10.04 -10.45 3.76
CA VAL A 140 -10.14 -11.77 3.09
C VAL A 140 -8.90 -12.60 3.42
N LYS A 141 -7.72 -11.97 3.50
CA LYS A 141 -6.50 -12.65 3.95
C LYS A 141 -6.47 -12.75 5.49
N ILE A 142 -6.63 -13.96 6.00
CA ILE A 142 -6.65 -14.25 7.45
C ILE A 142 -5.31 -14.74 8.02
N GLY A 143 -4.43 -15.30 7.19
CA GLY A 143 -3.14 -15.84 7.61
C GLY A 143 -2.16 -16.12 6.47
N ASN A 144 -1.06 -16.83 6.75
CA ASN A 144 0.06 -17.08 5.83
C ASN A 144 0.63 -15.76 5.26
N PHE A 145 0.85 -14.78 6.14
CA PHE A 145 1.48 -13.51 5.78
C PHE A 145 2.99 -13.69 5.51
N PRO A 146 3.63 -12.75 4.79
CA PRO A 146 5.09 -12.64 4.79
C PRO A 146 5.64 -12.43 6.21
N ALA A 147 6.91 -12.77 6.47
CA ALA A 147 7.54 -12.62 7.78
C ALA A 147 7.50 -11.18 8.34
N ARG A 148 7.46 -10.17 7.47
CA ARG A 148 7.34 -8.74 7.81
C ARG A 148 5.91 -8.29 8.19
N PHE A 149 4.91 -9.17 8.12
CA PHE A 149 3.49 -8.86 8.34
C PHE A 149 2.79 -9.93 9.21
N GLN A 150 3.51 -10.62 10.09
CA GLN A 150 2.95 -11.75 10.87
C GLN A 150 1.86 -11.30 11.84
N GLY A 151 2.03 -10.15 12.50
CA GLY A 151 1.04 -9.59 13.42
C GLY A 151 -0.27 -9.16 12.77
N PHE A 152 -0.45 -9.30 11.45
CA PHE A 152 -1.73 -9.10 10.77
C PHE A 152 -2.63 -10.34 10.77
N GLU A 153 -2.09 -11.51 11.12
CA GLU A 153 -2.82 -12.77 11.26
C GLU A 153 -3.98 -12.64 12.26
N GLY A 154 -5.17 -13.12 11.89
CA GLY A 154 -6.37 -13.07 12.73
C GLY A 154 -6.96 -11.69 13.03
N LYS A 155 -6.38 -10.58 12.54
CA LYS A 155 -6.95 -9.22 12.70
C LYS A 155 -8.32 -9.12 12.01
N ARG A 156 -9.24 -8.35 12.61
CA ARG A 156 -10.67 -8.33 12.20
C ARG A 156 -11.02 -7.20 11.24
N ARG A 157 -10.17 -6.17 11.14
CA ARG A 157 -10.34 -5.02 10.25
C ARG A 157 -9.02 -4.70 9.55
N LEU A 158 -9.10 -4.17 8.33
CA LEU A 158 -7.91 -3.68 7.61
C LEU A 158 -7.28 -2.45 8.28
N SER A 159 -8.06 -1.67 9.03
CA SER A 159 -7.55 -0.61 9.92
C SER A 159 -6.64 -1.11 11.05
N ASP A 160 -6.69 -2.40 11.38
CA ASP A 160 -5.82 -3.01 12.39
C ASP A 160 -4.45 -3.41 11.82
N TRP A 161 -4.29 -3.39 10.48
CA TRP A 161 -3.02 -3.64 9.79
C TRP A 161 -2.17 -2.36 9.80
N ARG A 162 -1.34 -2.23 10.84
CA ARG A 162 -0.44 -1.08 11.04
C ARG A 162 0.93 -1.37 10.45
N PHE A 163 1.26 -0.67 9.37
CA PHE A 163 2.56 -0.71 8.71
C PHE A 163 3.54 0.19 9.45
N THR A 164 4.48 -0.42 10.17
CA THR A 164 5.51 0.24 11.00
C THR A 164 6.90 0.07 10.36
N ARG A 165 7.93 0.65 10.97
CA ARG A 165 9.33 0.50 10.52
C ARG A 165 9.70 -0.99 10.44
N GLY A 166 9.95 -1.47 9.22
CA GLY A 166 10.39 -2.84 8.95
C GLY A 166 9.28 -3.90 8.86
N GLY A 167 8.01 -3.56 9.05
CA GLY A 167 6.93 -4.54 8.96
C GLY A 167 5.65 -4.14 9.70
N ASP A 168 5.17 -5.06 10.55
CA ASP A 168 3.96 -4.91 11.37
C ASP A 168 4.24 -4.65 12.86
N VAL A 169 5.51 -4.62 13.29
CA VAL A 169 5.90 -4.61 14.71
C VAL A 169 5.15 -3.55 15.51
N ASP A 170 4.28 -3.99 16.41
CA ASP A 170 3.48 -3.12 17.28
C ASP A 170 4.44 -2.20 18.07
N PRO A 171 4.24 -0.88 18.06
CA PRO A 171 5.21 0.05 18.62
C PRO A 171 5.36 -0.03 20.15
N ALA A 172 4.39 -0.65 20.83
CA ALA A 172 4.49 -1.00 22.24
C ALA A 172 5.51 -2.14 22.50
N THR A 173 5.67 -3.05 21.54
CA THR A 173 6.59 -4.20 21.61
C THR A 173 8.00 -3.83 21.14
N GLY A 174 8.13 -2.83 20.27
CA GLY A 174 9.40 -2.36 19.69
C GLY A 174 10.38 -1.65 20.64
N LEU A 175 10.05 -1.53 21.93
CA LEU A 175 10.94 -0.96 22.97
C LEU A 175 11.67 -2.02 23.81
N ALA A 176 11.48 -3.31 23.53
CA ALA A 176 12.32 -4.35 24.11
C ALA A 176 13.77 -4.19 23.63
N PRO A 177 14.77 -4.06 24.53
CA PRO A 177 16.17 -4.12 24.14
C PRO A 177 16.46 -5.46 23.45
N GLN A 178 17.42 -5.46 22.52
CA GLN A 178 17.99 -6.66 21.93
C GLN A 178 18.75 -7.46 23.00
N GLN A 179 18.01 -8.16 23.86
CA GLN A 179 18.58 -9.00 24.90
C GLN A 179 19.17 -10.28 24.29
N GLY A 180 20.41 -10.54 24.65
CA GLY A 180 20.86 -11.90 24.98
C GLY A 180 20.71 -12.94 23.88
N GLN A 181 21.78 -13.09 23.11
CA GLN A 181 22.22 -14.40 22.61
C GLN A 181 21.96 -15.49 23.69
N PRO A 182 21.32 -16.63 23.37
CA PRO A 182 20.79 -17.54 24.39
C PRO A 182 21.92 -18.21 25.18
N GLY A 183 22.18 -17.65 26.36
CA GLY A 183 23.02 -18.25 27.40
C GLY A 183 22.36 -19.52 27.96
N GLN A 184 23.21 -20.45 28.40
CA GLN A 184 22.84 -21.81 28.79
C GLN A 184 21.87 -21.83 30.00
N PRO A 185 20.96 -22.83 30.08
CA PRO A 185 20.09 -23.00 31.25
C PRO A 185 20.91 -23.34 32.50
N GLY A 186 20.66 -22.60 33.59
CA GLY A 186 21.44 -22.70 34.83
C GLY A 186 21.16 -23.96 35.65
N GLN A 187 22.19 -24.43 36.36
CA GLN A 187 22.08 -25.46 37.39
C GLN A 187 21.73 -24.82 38.75
N PRO A 188 20.84 -25.41 39.56
CA PRO A 188 20.52 -24.90 40.89
C PRO A 188 21.46 -25.45 41.99
N GLY A 189 21.99 -24.55 42.81
CA GLY A 189 22.33 -24.81 44.21
C GLY A 189 23.63 -25.57 44.53
N GLN A 190 24.70 -24.83 44.86
CA GLN A 190 25.74 -25.29 45.79
C GLN A 190 26.01 -24.22 46.86
N PRO A 191 26.19 -24.58 48.14
CA PRO A 191 26.46 -23.62 49.22
C PRO A 191 27.92 -23.12 49.19
N PRO A 192 28.20 -21.92 49.74
CA PRO A 192 29.54 -21.35 49.75
C PRO A 192 30.47 -22.14 50.70
N ARG A 193 31.68 -22.45 50.22
CA ARG A 193 32.76 -23.00 51.06
C ARG A 193 33.52 -21.85 51.76
N PRO A 194 33.63 -21.84 53.10
CA PRO A 194 34.55 -20.94 53.80
C PRO A 194 35.98 -21.49 53.72
N GLY A 195 36.95 -20.62 53.37
CA GLY A 195 38.37 -20.98 53.39
C GLY A 195 39.09 -20.74 52.06
N GLN A 196 39.36 -19.47 51.74
CA GLN A 196 40.47 -19.11 50.86
C GLN A 196 41.38 -18.11 51.60
N THR A 197 42.47 -18.65 52.13
CA THR A 197 43.59 -17.85 52.63
C THR A 197 44.29 -17.14 51.46
N LEU A 198 44.58 -15.86 51.65
CA LEU A 198 45.45 -15.08 50.78
C LEU A 198 46.80 -15.79 50.60
N ASN A 199 47.27 -15.96 49.36
CA ASN A 199 48.65 -16.34 49.09
C ASN A 199 49.26 -15.43 48.01
N PRO A 200 50.21 -14.55 48.37
CA PRO A 200 50.90 -13.69 47.43
C PRO A 200 52.15 -14.37 46.85
N GLY A 201 52.31 -14.34 45.52
CA GLY A 201 53.60 -14.50 44.84
C GLY A 201 53.97 -15.91 44.34
N ALA A 202 53.95 -16.08 43.02
CA ALA A 202 54.91 -16.89 42.27
C ALA A 202 54.98 -16.39 40.80
N PRO A 203 56.11 -16.49 40.09
CA PRO A 203 56.32 -15.78 38.81
C PRO A 203 55.95 -16.62 37.59
N GLN A 204 55.55 -15.96 36.50
CA GLN A 204 55.28 -16.57 35.21
C GLN A 204 56.56 -16.64 34.35
N PRO A 205 57.04 -17.82 33.92
CA PRO A 205 58.16 -17.93 32.99
C PRO A 205 57.73 -17.51 31.58
N GLY A 206 58.51 -16.65 30.93
CA GLY A 206 58.23 -16.19 29.57
C GLY A 206 58.77 -17.11 28.47
N GLN A 207 58.29 -16.90 27.25
CA GLN A 207 58.99 -17.27 26.02
C GLN A 207 58.82 -16.18 24.94
N PRO A 208 59.71 -16.11 23.94
CA PRO A 208 60.08 -14.83 23.32
C PRO A 208 59.83 -14.75 21.81
N GLY A 209 59.98 -13.53 21.27
CA GLY A 209 60.66 -13.26 20.00
C GLY A 209 60.02 -13.75 18.69
N ALA A 210 59.57 -12.79 17.87
CA ALA A 210 59.47 -12.99 16.43
C ALA A 210 60.85 -13.27 15.80
N PRO A 211 60.87 -13.74 14.54
CA PRO A 211 61.61 -12.94 13.57
C PRO A 211 60.85 -12.64 12.27
N ASP A 212 61.25 -11.50 11.71
CA ASP A 212 60.96 -10.94 10.40
C ASP A 212 61.31 -11.89 9.23
N GLN A 213 60.45 -11.94 8.21
CA GLN A 213 60.88 -12.10 6.81
C GLN A 213 59.91 -11.34 5.90
N GLY A 214 60.41 -10.33 5.19
CA GLY A 214 59.63 -9.51 4.26
C GLY A 214 59.66 -9.96 2.80
N GLY A 215 58.95 -9.20 1.96
CA GLY A 215 59.23 -9.06 0.52
C GLY A 215 58.70 -10.16 -0.41
N ALA A 216 57.53 -9.92 -1.02
CA ALA A 216 57.39 -9.86 -2.48
C ALA A 216 55.93 -9.56 -2.90
N SER A 217 55.74 -8.46 -3.64
CA SER A 217 54.62 -8.39 -4.60
C SER A 217 54.91 -9.32 -5.77
N PRO A 218 53.87 -9.82 -6.44
CA PRO A 218 53.86 -9.76 -7.90
C PRO A 218 52.68 -8.94 -8.41
N ALA A 219 52.98 -7.97 -9.26
CA ALA A 219 52.00 -7.40 -10.17
C ALA A 219 51.55 -8.48 -11.17
N GLY A 220 50.27 -8.46 -11.55
CA GLY A 220 49.70 -9.51 -12.41
C GLY A 220 48.29 -9.22 -12.86
N ALA A 221 48.08 -8.12 -13.58
CA ALA A 221 46.84 -7.90 -14.32
C ALA A 221 46.85 -8.74 -15.62
N PRO A 222 45.80 -9.52 -15.91
CA PRO A 222 45.46 -9.90 -17.26
C PRO A 222 44.47 -8.88 -17.83
N ALA A 223 44.79 -8.33 -19.00
CA ALA A 223 43.90 -7.43 -19.72
C ALA A 223 42.74 -8.19 -20.39
N GLY A 224 41.65 -7.46 -20.65
CA GLY A 224 40.85 -7.63 -21.87
C GLY A 224 40.00 -8.89 -21.99
N GLN A 225 38.78 -8.83 -21.47
CA GLN A 225 37.62 -9.30 -22.23
C GLN A 225 36.75 -8.09 -22.58
N PRO A 226 36.55 -7.75 -23.87
CA PRO A 226 35.59 -6.73 -24.25
C PRO A 226 34.18 -7.27 -24.00
N GLN A 227 33.55 -6.79 -22.92
CA GLN A 227 32.14 -7.03 -22.68
C GLN A 227 31.34 -6.27 -23.76
N PRO A 228 30.42 -6.93 -24.48
CA PRO A 228 29.80 -6.33 -25.67
C PRO A 228 29.00 -5.09 -25.31
N GLU A 229 29.06 -4.10 -26.21
CA GLU A 229 28.30 -2.86 -26.12
C GLU A 229 26.80 -3.15 -25.89
N PRO A 230 26.11 -2.42 -24.98
CA PRO A 230 24.67 -2.42 -24.97
C PRO A 230 24.22 -1.79 -26.30
N GLN A 231 23.79 -2.63 -27.23
CA GLN A 231 23.28 -2.20 -28.53
C GLN A 231 22.22 -1.13 -28.32
N SER A 232 22.48 0.07 -28.84
CA SER A 232 21.53 1.18 -28.86
C SER A 232 20.24 0.71 -29.53
N GLN A 233 19.21 0.42 -28.73
CA GLN A 233 17.87 0.28 -29.27
C GLN A 233 17.50 1.65 -29.88
N PRO A 234 17.16 1.72 -31.17
CA PRO A 234 16.75 2.97 -31.76
C PRO A 234 15.49 3.47 -31.06
N GLU A 235 15.43 4.78 -30.83
CA GLU A 235 14.19 5.46 -30.50
C GLU A 235 13.07 4.99 -31.44
N PRO A 236 11.90 4.54 -30.93
CA PRO A 236 10.69 4.63 -31.72
C PRO A 236 10.47 6.13 -31.96
N ALA A 237 10.61 6.54 -33.22
CA ALA A 237 10.57 7.93 -33.63
C ALA A 237 9.32 8.64 -33.11
N ALA A 238 9.46 9.94 -32.83
CA ALA A 238 8.33 10.80 -32.55
C ALA A 238 7.36 10.81 -33.75
N GLU A 239 6.21 10.17 -33.60
CA GLU A 239 5.04 10.53 -34.40
C GLU A 239 4.49 11.88 -33.90
N PRO A 240 4.09 12.79 -34.80
CA PRO A 240 3.76 14.16 -34.44
C PRO A 240 2.46 14.23 -33.62
N PRO A 241 2.32 15.22 -32.73
CA PRO A 241 1.01 15.54 -32.18
C PRO A 241 0.10 16.02 -33.32
N SER A 242 -0.89 15.20 -33.67
CA SER A 242 -1.99 15.65 -34.52
C SER A 242 -2.72 16.79 -33.82
N GLU A 243 -2.78 17.91 -34.53
CA GLU A 243 -3.47 19.14 -34.19
C GLU A 243 -5.00 18.94 -34.08
N GLU A 244 -5.71 20.00 -33.68
CA GLU A 244 -7.17 20.16 -33.83
C GLU A 244 -8.10 19.53 -32.77
N ALA A 245 -8.07 20.08 -31.55
CA ALA A 245 -9.25 20.11 -30.65
C ALA A 245 -9.36 21.49 -29.96
N LYS A 246 -9.88 22.45 -30.73
CA LYS A 246 -10.25 23.83 -30.34
C LYS A 246 -10.83 23.93 -28.92
N PRO A 247 -10.23 24.72 -28.00
CA PRO A 247 -10.90 25.14 -26.78
C PRO A 247 -12.11 26.00 -27.11
N GLU A 248 -13.25 25.68 -26.51
CA GLU A 248 -14.44 26.52 -26.59
C GLU A 248 -14.23 27.85 -25.86
N GLU A 249 -14.80 28.89 -26.43
CA GLU A 249 -14.59 30.30 -26.08
C GLU A 249 -15.19 30.63 -24.71
N PRO A 250 -14.46 31.26 -23.76
CA PRO A 250 -15.08 31.80 -22.57
C PRO A 250 -15.81 33.10 -22.94
N PRO A 251 -17.10 33.27 -22.61
CA PRO A 251 -17.77 34.56 -22.79
C PRO A 251 -17.16 35.59 -21.83
N ALA A 252 -16.37 36.50 -22.38
CA ALA A 252 -15.91 37.71 -21.71
C ALA A 252 -16.92 38.85 -21.90
N ASP A 253 -16.79 39.87 -21.05
CA ASP A 253 -17.52 41.15 -21.05
C ASP A 253 -19.00 41.05 -20.57
N SER A 254 -19.37 41.67 -19.46
CA SER A 254 -19.27 43.14 -19.30
C SER A 254 -19.05 43.64 -17.87
N GLY A 255 -18.25 44.70 -17.73
CA GLY A 255 -18.24 45.60 -16.55
C GLY A 255 -17.23 45.22 -15.44
N ARG A 256 -15.94 45.58 -15.50
CA ARG A 256 -15.33 46.93 -15.41
C ARG A 256 -15.36 47.54 -13.98
N ALA A 257 -14.25 47.30 -13.26
CA ALA A 257 -13.36 48.29 -12.62
C ALA A 257 -14.00 49.46 -11.84
N ASP A 258 -13.93 49.49 -10.50
CA ASP A 258 -12.84 50.06 -9.65
C ASP A 258 -13.09 51.55 -9.25
N PRO A 259 -12.64 52.05 -8.07
CA PRO A 259 -12.75 51.43 -6.74
C PRO A 259 -13.24 52.46 -5.66
N PRO A 260 -12.67 52.66 -4.44
CA PRO A 260 -13.48 52.92 -3.25
C PRO A 260 -13.57 54.41 -2.85
N GLN A 261 -14.57 54.77 -2.02
CA GLN A 261 -14.43 55.80 -0.98
C GLN A 261 -15.31 55.51 0.25
N GLU A 262 -14.82 55.95 1.40
CA GLU A 262 -15.50 55.93 2.70
C GLU A 262 -16.53 57.06 2.80
N THR A 263 -17.63 56.83 3.53
CA THR A 263 -18.23 57.88 4.35
C THR A 263 -18.55 57.34 5.75
N PRO A 264 -18.15 58.05 6.83
CA PRO A 264 -18.45 57.66 8.20
C PRO A 264 -19.82 58.21 8.66
N SER A 265 -20.16 57.91 9.93
CA SER A 265 -21.26 58.48 10.72
C SER A 265 -22.61 57.75 10.66
N GLU A 266 -22.79 56.81 11.58
CA GLU A 266 -23.95 56.90 12.48
C GLU A 266 -23.46 56.74 13.93
N ALA A 267 -23.69 57.77 14.74
CA ALA A 267 -23.25 57.82 16.14
C ALA A 267 -24.36 57.28 17.06
N PRO A 268 -24.03 56.63 18.18
CA PRO A 268 -25.00 56.30 19.21
C PRO A 268 -25.36 57.54 20.03
N PRO A 269 -26.63 57.66 20.46
CA PRO A 269 -26.86 58.10 21.82
C PRO A 269 -27.95 57.29 22.55
N GLU A 270 -27.88 57.42 23.89
CA GLU A 270 -29.01 57.33 24.83
C GLU A 270 -29.44 55.90 25.28
N ALA A 271 -29.50 55.55 26.58
CA ALA A 271 -29.19 56.28 27.82
C ALA A 271 -28.38 55.42 28.81
N ALA A 272 -27.72 56.09 29.75
CA ALA A 272 -26.99 55.47 30.86
C ALA A 272 -27.92 55.37 32.13
N PRO A 273 -27.41 55.43 33.38
CA PRO A 273 -27.09 54.22 34.14
C PRO A 273 -27.83 54.13 35.49
N GLU A 274 -27.87 52.95 36.11
CA GLU A 274 -28.04 52.88 37.58
C GLU A 274 -27.11 51.84 38.24
N ALA A 275 -26.79 52.08 39.50
CA ALA A 275 -25.53 51.70 40.13
C ALA A 275 -25.60 50.39 40.97
N PRO A 276 -24.45 49.73 41.23
CA PRO A 276 -24.40 48.55 42.09
C PRO A 276 -24.30 48.91 43.58
N LYS A 277 -25.16 48.35 44.44
CA LYS A 277 -24.96 48.27 45.90
C LYS A 277 -25.68 47.09 46.57
N ARG A 278 -24.99 45.96 46.76
CA ARG A 278 -24.57 45.45 48.10
C ARG A 278 -23.84 44.12 47.99
#